data_AF-A0A953PY61-F1
#
_entry.id   AF-A0A953PY61-F1
#
_cell.length_a   1.000
_cell.length_b   1.000
_cell.length_c   1.000
_cell.angle_alpha   90.00
_cell.angle_beta   90.00
_cell.angle_gamma   90.00
#
_symmetry.space_group_name_H-M   'P 1'
#
loop_
_entity.id
_entity.type
_entity.pdbx_description
1 polymer ?
#
loop_
_entity_poly.entity_id
_entity_poly.type
_entity_poly.pdbx_seq_one_letter_code
_entity_poly.pdbx_strand_id
1 'polypeptide(L)'
;ARVTAALDKKPDLVADGEVRFRQMFCSTCHSLAVTRAGEIKLIGGDIGPELTKVGSKVNHDWLVAWLHNPQAYLAHSEMPGYQWSDQDLYEVTKYIEAKLADSDLLSDVPQLGGPTAQEIQSGRQLFTEKGCASCHAVQGVAPQKDFGPDLAGLGAKNLSQLSFGESKIPRNLISYIQAKVTDPLSVNPAARMPQYHLDPGDLEAVTTALLGLTGTPSTSGMERLIVRRVDPQYHPAGQFGEVYERYKCYVCHKFNGDGGELAPDLSFEGSRANRAWVIIFLKNPQTLRPTLIFRMPQFNMTDQEASVLADYIGLALQSPAVSPAPVDTKEFTPQLVATGKQLYEVKYQCQACHTIGSTGGYVGPNLSNAGNWITPAWLEAWLRDPQTLVPGTIEPRRSLPEDEIKALTAYLLTLRQAGQAPGAAAKGAGQ
;
A
#
# COMPACT_ATOMS: atom_id res chain seq x y z
N ALA A 1 -24.97 10.07 15.72
CA ALA A 1 -25.53 10.09 17.09
C ALA A 1 -26.31 8.80 17.43
N ARG A 2 -27.48 8.52 16.83
CA ARG A 2 -28.25 7.29 17.17
C ARG A 2 -27.65 5.98 16.61
N VAL A 3 -27.06 6.02 15.41
CA VAL A 3 -26.41 4.86 14.78
C VAL A 3 -25.08 4.53 15.46
N THR A 4 -24.25 5.53 15.72
CA THR A 4 -22.98 5.38 16.46
C THR A 4 -23.20 4.81 17.86
N ALA A 5 -24.20 5.31 18.61
CA ALA A 5 -24.55 4.79 19.93
C ALA A 5 -25.10 3.34 19.92
N ALA A 6 -25.59 2.86 18.78
CA ALA A 6 -25.98 1.46 18.60
C ALA A 6 -24.77 0.58 18.25
N LEU A 7 -23.84 1.09 17.44
CA LEU A 7 -22.58 0.40 17.10
C LEU A 7 -21.64 0.30 18.31
N ASP A 8 -21.57 1.32 19.16
CA ASP A 8 -20.75 1.33 20.39
C ASP A 8 -21.14 0.25 21.40
N LYS A 9 -22.37 -0.26 21.33
CA LYS A 9 -22.86 -1.33 22.20
C LYS A 9 -22.52 -2.72 21.67
N LYS A 10 -21.93 -2.83 20.46
CA LYS A 10 -21.49 -4.12 19.92
C LYS A 10 -20.21 -4.56 20.63
N PRO A 11 -20.19 -5.75 21.26
CA PRO A 11 -19.01 -6.22 22.00
C PRO A 11 -17.80 -6.48 21.09
N ASP A 12 -18.03 -6.83 19.82
CA ASP A 12 -16.99 -7.23 18.88
C ASP A 12 -16.54 -6.11 17.93
N LEU A 13 -16.94 -4.86 18.18
CA LEU A 13 -16.72 -3.71 17.27
C LEU A 13 -15.27 -3.56 16.79
N VAL A 14 -14.30 -3.72 17.70
CA VAL A 14 -12.87 -3.61 17.36
C VAL A 14 -12.39 -4.81 16.54
N ALA A 15 -12.91 -6.00 16.80
CA ALA A 15 -12.59 -7.20 16.04
C ALA A 15 -13.21 -7.16 14.65
N ASP A 16 -14.45 -6.66 14.52
CA ASP A 16 -15.10 -6.40 13.24
C ASP A 16 -14.30 -5.38 12.43
N GLY A 17 -13.85 -4.29 13.06
CA GLY A 17 -12.95 -3.31 12.46
C GLY A 17 -11.62 -3.90 12.00
N GLU A 18 -11.04 -4.84 12.74
CA GLU A 18 -9.83 -5.56 12.32
C GLU A 18 -10.09 -6.42 11.08
N VAL A 19 -11.22 -7.13 11.03
CA VAL A 19 -11.62 -7.91 9.85
C VAL A 19 -11.77 -6.99 8.64
N ARG A 20 -12.42 -5.83 8.80
CA ARG A 20 -12.54 -4.83 7.73
C ARG A 20 -11.19 -4.31 7.28
N PHE A 21 -10.32 -3.89 8.21
CA PHE A 21 -8.96 -3.44 7.89
C PHE A 21 -8.19 -4.48 7.05
N ARG A 22 -8.35 -5.77 7.36
CA ARG A 22 -7.74 -6.87 6.60
C ARG A 22 -8.39 -7.10 5.23
N GLN A 23 -9.73 -7.02 5.13
CA GLN A 23 -10.47 -7.17 3.86
C GLN A 23 -10.22 -6.02 2.88
N MET A 24 -10.01 -4.81 3.39
CA MET A 24 -9.59 -3.65 2.61
C MET A 24 -8.09 -3.70 2.27
N PHE A 25 -7.39 -4.74 2.75
CA PHE A 25 -5.98 -5.00 2.51
C PHE A 25 -5.08 -3.79 2.79
N CYS A 26 -5.35 -3.04 3.86
CA CYS A 26 -4.60 -1.83 4.21
C CYS A 26 -3.10 -2.09 4.32
N SER A 27 -2.71 -3.28 4.78
CA SER A 27 -1.30 -3.70 4.89
C SER A 27 -0.59 -3.92 3.54
N THR A 28 -1.30 -3.96 2.41
CA THR A 28 -0.69 -4.01 1.07
C THR A 28 0.01 -2.71 0.74
N CYS A 29 -0.53 -1.58 1.19
CA CYS A 29 0.06 -0.26 0.97
C CYS A 29 0.82 0.22 2.20
N HIS A 30 0.29 -0.06 3.39
CA HIS A 30 0.82 0.43 4.64
C HIS A 30 1.61 -0.63 5.38
N SER A 31 2.77 -0.26 5.90
CA SER A 31 3.53 -1.15 6.75
C SER A 31 3.03 -1.14 8.20
N LEU A 32 3.16 -2.27 8.89
CA LEU A 32 2.85 -2.47 10.30
C LEU A 32 3.98 -3.26 10.95
N ALA A 33 4.41 -2.86 12.14
CA ALA A 33 5.38 -3.56 12.94
C ALA A 33 4.68 -4.71 13.67
N VAL A 34 5.21 -5.91 13.51
CA VAL A 34 4.75 -7.11 14.19
C VAL A 34 5.91 -7.76 14.93
N THR A 35 5.65 -8.19 16.17
CA THR A 35 6.63 -8.96 16.94
C THR A 35 6.48 -10.44 16.61
N ARG A 36 7.51 -11.04 16.03
CA ARG A 36 7.55 -12.48 15.74
C ARG A 36 8.84 -13.07 16.31
N ALA A 37 8.69 -14.06 17.17
CA ALA A 37 9.81 -14.71 17.88
C ALA A 37 10.70 -13.72 18.65
N GLY A 38 10.12 -12.67 19.24
CA GLY A 38 10.84 -11.65 20.00
C GLY A 38 11.50 -10.55 19.15
N GLU A 39 11.46 -10.65 17.82
CA GLU A 39 11.94 -9.61 16.91
C GLU A 39 10.78 -8.78 16.35
N ILE A 40 10.92 -7.46 16.37
CA ILE A 40 10.01 -6.55 15.68
C ILE A 40 10.38 -6.53 14.20
N LYS A 41 9.44 -6.92 13.34
CA LYS A 41 9.58 -6.86 11.89
C LYS A 41 8.50 -6.00 11.29
N LEU A 42 8.90 -5.16 10.34
CA LEU A 42 7.96 -4.39 9.55
C LEU A 42 7.41 -5.28 8.44
N ILE A 43 6.09 -5.43 8.39
CA ILE A 43 5.39 -6.19 7.36
C ILE A 43 4.43 -5.27 6.60
N GLY A 44 4.21 -5.54 5.31
CA GLY A 44 3.30 -4.76 4.48
C GLY A 44 4.02 -3.95 3.40
N GLY A 45 3.30 -3.02 2.77
CA GLY A 45 3.81 -2.17 1.69
C GLY A 45 4.46 -0.88 2.16
N ASP A 46 5.12 -0.21 1.22
CA ASP A 46 5.81 1.07 1.38
C ASP A 46 5.18 2.21 0.55
N ILE A 47 4.01 1.96 -0.05
CA ILE A 47 3.23 2.97 -0.80
C ILE A 47 2.65 4.02 0.17
N GLY A 48 2.07 3.56 1.27
CA GLY A 48 1.51 4.38 2.31
C GLY A 48 2.44 4.50 3.52
N PRO A 49 2.25 5.49 4.39
CA PRO A 49 3.02 5.61 5.62
C PRO A 49 2.79 4.39 6.54
N GLU A 50 3.80 4.12 7.35
CA GLU A 50 3.77 3.18 8.47
C GLU A 50 2.61 3.49 9.43
N LEU A 51 1.81 2.48 9.83
CA LEU A 51 0.58 2.66 10.61
C LEU A 51 0.60 2.10 12.04
N THR A 52 1.67 1.43 12.50
CA THR A 52 1.74 0.68 13.79
C THR A 52 1.16 1.47 14.95
N LYS A 53 1.45 2.77 15.00
CA LYS A 53 1.13 3.67 16.10
C LYS A 53 0.30 4.88 15.66
N VAL A 54 -0.37 4.79 14.50
CA VAL A 54 -1.09 5.92 13.92
C VAL A 54 -2.24 6.43 14.79
N GLY A 55 -2.91 5.54 15.54
CA GLY A 55 -4.01 5.87 16.44
C GLY A 55 -3.60 6.82 17.58
N SER A 56 -2.31 6.90 17.92
CA SER A 56 -1.81 7.89 18.88
C SER A 56 -1.30 9.18 18.24
N LYS A 57 -1.23 9.25 16.90
CA LYS A 57 -0.75 10.42 16.15
C LYS A 57 -1.88 11.29 15.61
N VAL A 58 -3.03 10.68 15.29
CA VAL A 58 -4.16 11.35 14.64
C VAL A 58 -5.37 11.39 15.58
N ASN A 59 -6.22 12.40 15.43
CA ASN A 59 -7.48 12.46 16.15
C ASN A 59 -8.61 11.77 15.35
N HIS A 60 -9.69 11.44 16.06
CA HIS A 60 -10.88 10.76 15.51
C HIS A 60 -11.42 11.44 14.25
N ASP A 61 -11.75 12.74 14.36
CA ASP A 61 -12.43 13.48 13.28
C ASP A 61 -11.58 13.56 12.02
N TRP A 62 -10.26 13.75 12.19
CA TRP A 62 -9.32 13.73 11.09
C TRP A 62 -9.25 12.35 10.44
N LEU A 63 -9.17 11.27 11.23
CA LEU A 63 -9.08 9.91 10.71
C LEU A 63 -10.33 9.52 9.91
N VAL A 64 -11.52 9.87 10.43
CA VAL A 64 -12.80 9.66 9.75
C VAL A 64 -12.84 10.44 8.42
N ALA A 65 -12.47 11.73 8.44
CA ALA A 65 -12.44 12.56 7.23
C ALA A 65 -11.45 12.05 6.19
N TRP A 66 -10.24 11.66 6.63
CA TRP A 66 -9.18 11.14 5.78
C TRP A 66 -9.57 9.80 5.14
N LEU A 67 -10.12 8.86 5.90
CA LEU A 67 -10.58 7.58 5.37
C LEU A 67 -11.74 7.78 4.39
N HIS A 68 -12.67 8.70 4.68
CA HIS A 68 -13.82 8.95 3.82
C HIS A 68 -13.42 9.54 2.45
N ASN A 69 -12.57 10.57 2.42
CA ASN A 69 -12.12 11.19 1.17
C ASN A 69 -10.71 11.78 1.31
N PRO A 70 -9.64 10.99 1.09
CA PRO A 70 -8.28 11.46 1.26
C PRO A 70 -7.89 12.52 0.23
N GLN A 71 -8.47 12.49 -0.98
CA GLN A 71 -8.21 13.49 -2.02
C GLN A 71 -8.78 14.87 -1.70
N ALA A 72 -9.86 14.95 -0.90
CA ALA A 72 -10.37 16.24 -0.44
C ALA A 72 -9.39 16.96 0.49
N TYR A 73 -8.57 16.21 1.23
CA TYR A 73 -7.52 16.75 2.09
C TYR A 73 -6.18 16.92 1.35
N LEU A 74 -5.78 15.90 0.58
CA LEU A 74 -4.55 15.88 -0.19
C LEU A 74 -4.85 15.47 -1.64
N ALA A 75 -5.00 16.44 -2.53
CA ALA A 75 -5.44 16.23 -3.92
C ALA A 75 -4.64 15.15 -4.68
N HIS A 76 -3.34 15.04 -4.40
CA HIS A 76 -2.43 14.07 -5.04
C HIS A 76 -2.23 12.78 -4.23
N SER A 77 -3.09 12.51 -3.24
CA SER A 77 -3.03 11.28 -2.44
C SER A 77 -3.16 10.04 -3.32
N GLU A 78 -2.26 9.09 -3.11
CA GLU A 78 -2.32 7.75 -3.71
C GLU A 78 -3.26 6.81 -2.93
N MET A 79 -3.77 7.24 -1.77
CA MET A 79 -4.73 6.46 -1.00
C MET A 79 -6.08 6.39 -1.75
N PRO A 80 -6.57 5.19 -2.12
CA PRO A 80 -7.84 5.07 -2.84
C PRO A 80 -9.05 5.52 -2.01
N GLY A 81 -10.11 5.98 -2.69
CA GLY A 81 -11.41 6.25 -2.06
C GLY A 81 -12.25 4.97 -1.96
N TYR A 82 -12.27 4.33 -0.80
CA TYR A 82 -12.85 3.00 -0.58
C TYR A 82 -14.40 2.91 -0.54
N GLN A 83 -15.11 3.99 -0.85
CA GLN A 83 -16.59 4.04 -0.81
C GLN A 83 -17.17 3.41 0.47
N TRP A 84 -16.72 3.91 1.61
CA TRP A 84 -17.10 3.36 2.90
C TRP A 84 -18.60 3.46 3.14
N SER A 85 -19.19 2.40 3.70
CA SER A 85 -20.42 2.57 4.46
C SER A 85 -20.11 3.28 5.79
N ASP A 86 -21.09 3.99 6.36
CA ASP A 86 -20.94 4.61 7.68
C ASP A 86 -20.49 3.59 8.75
N GLN A 87 -20.97 2.36 8.64
CA GLN A 87 -20.61 1.28 9.55
C GLN A 87 -19.15 0.84 9.37
N ASP A 88 -18.71 0.55 8.14
CA ASP A 88 -17.34 0.10 7.88
C ASP A 88 -16.32 1.18 8.25
N LEU A 89 -16.62 2.46 7.93
CA LEU A 89 -15.80 3.60 8.32
C LEU A 89 -15.65 3.68 9.84
N TYR A 90 -16.76 3.51 10.56
CA TYR A 90 -16.77 3.55 12.02
C TYR A 90 -15.99 2.38 12.64
N GLU A 91 -16.23 1.16 12.17
CA GLU A 91 -15.57 -0.06 12.63
C GLU A 91 -14.05 0.01 12.43
N VAL A 92 -13.59 0.37 11.23
CA VAL A 92 -12.14 0.51 10.93
C VAL A 92 -11.52 1.62 11.75
N THR A 93 -12.20 2.77 11.90
CA THR A 93 -11.72 3.87 12.74
C THR A 93 -11.49 3.38 14.18
N LYS A 94 -12.46 2.67 14.76
CA LYS A 94 -12.34 2.14 16.13
C LYS A 94 -11.24 1.11 16.28
N TYR A 95 -11.04 0.27 15.27
CA TYR A 95 -9.90 -0.64 15.25
C TYR A 95 -8.56 0.13 15.26
N ILE A 96 -8.38 1.11 14.37
CA ILE A 96 -7.16 1.90 14.28
C ILE A 96 -6.89 2.63 15.60
N GLU A 97 -7.90 3.29 16.18
CA GLU A 97 -7.79 3.99 17.46
C GLU A 97 -7.43 3.06 18.62
N ALA A 98 -7.99 1.85 18.65
CA ALA A 98 -7.81 0.94 19.77
C ALA A 98 -6.57 0.05 19.66
N LYS A 99 -6.18 -0.35 18.44
CA LYS A 99 -5.15 -1.38 18.19
C LYS A 99 -3.88 -0.85 17.56
N LEU A 100 -3.95 0.28 16.86
CA LEU A 100 -2.78 0.97 16.31
C LEU A 100 -2.42 2.18 17.17
N ALA A 101 -2.71 2.10 18.47
CA ALA A 101 -2.29 3.05 19.46
C ALA A 101 -0.99 2.58 20.12
N ASP A 102 -0.13 3.55 20.36
CA ASP A 102 1.04 3.40 21.21
C ASP A 102 0.60 3.44 22.69
N SER A 103 0.37 2.26 23.29
CA SER A 103 -0.03 2.14 24.70
C SER A 103 1.07 2.54 25.68
N ASP A 104 2.32 2.57 25.22
CA ASP A 104 3.51 2.92 25.99
C ASP A 104 4.03 4.33 25.68
N LEU A 105 3.32 5.11 24.84
CA LEU A 105 3.78 6.40 24.29
C LEU A 105 4.30 7.41 25.32
N LEU A 106 3.96 7.22 26.60
CA LEU A 106 4.35 8.08 27.72
C LEU A 106 4.69 7.29 28.99
N SER A 107 4.85 5.96 28.95
CA SER A 107 5.07 5.15 30.16
C SER A 107 6.39 5.49 30.86
N ASP A 108 7.38 5.89 30.08
CA ASP A 108 8.74 6.19 30.54
C ASP A 108 9.07 7.68 30.43
N VAL A 109 8.08 8.51 30.08
CA VAL A 109 8.24 9.97 30.06
C VAL A 109 7.91 10.47 31.46
N PRO A 110 8.91 10.98 32.23
CA PRO A 110 8.59 11.66 33.48
C PRO A 110 7.63 12.80 33.13
N GLN A 111 6.54 12.92 33.89
CA GLN A 111 5.59 14.03 33.79
C GLN A 111 6.29 15.31 34.25
N LEU A 112 7.22 15.80 33.44
CA LEU A 112 7.82 17.11 33.59
C LEU A 112 6.76 18.11 33.13
N GLY A 113 6.46 19.08 33.98
CA GLY A 113 5.70 20.24 33.53
C GLY A 113 6.36 20.85 32.30
N GLY A 114 5.58 21.52 31.45
CA GLY A 114 6.18 22.29 30.35
C GLY A 114 7.25 23.25 30.90
N PRO A 115 8.36 23.46 30.16
CA PRO A 115 9.45 24.29 30.64
C PRO A 115 8.92 25.69 30.98
N THR A 116 9.31 26.19 32.15
CA THR A 116 8.94 27.54 32.59
C THR A 116 9.59 28.58 31.69
N ALA A 117 8.98 29.76 31.59
CA ALA A 117 9.56 30.87 30.84
C ALA A 117 10.97 31.24 31.34
N GLN A 118 11.24 31.04 32.63
CA GLN A 118 12.54 31.28 33.24
C GLN A 118 13.59 30.26 32.78
N GLU A 119 13.25 28.97 32.72
CA GLU A 119 14.17 27.93 32.20
C GLU A 119 14.50 28.15 30.72
N ILE A 120 13.49 28.52 29.92
CA ILE A 120 13.68 28.87 28.51
C ILE A 120 14.61 30.09 28.38
N GLN A 121 14.41 31.11 29.22
CA GLN A 121 15.24 32.32 29.19
C GLN A 121 16.69 32.06 29.63
N SER A 122 16.89 31.28 30.69
CA SER A 122 18.22 30.87 31.17
C SER A 122 18.98 30.09 30.09
N GLY A 123 18.32 29.14 29.43
CA GLY A 123 18.97 28.39 28.34
C GLY A 123 19.26 29.24 27.10
N ARG A 124 18.43 30.24 26.77
CA ARG A 124 18.72 31.23 25.70
C ARG A 124 19.93 32.11 26.03
N GLN A 125 20.06 32.52 27.29
CA GLN A 125 21.20 33.28 27.77
C GLN A 125 22.49 32.45 27.64
N LEU A 126 22.49 31.21 28.15
CA LEU A 126 23.62 30.28 28.00
C LEU A 126 23.97 30.02 26.53
N PHE A 127 22.98 29.86 25.65
CA PHE A 127 23.21 29.68 24.21
C PHE A 127 23.99 30.85 23.58
N THR A 128 23.77 32.07 24.08
CA THR A 128 24.47 33.26 23.61
C THR A 128 25.85 33.38 24.28
N GLU A 129 25.92 33.20 25.59
CA GLU A 129 27.15 33.32 26.39
C GLU A 129 28.22 32.28 26.02
N LYS A 130 27.80 31.04 25.73
CA LYS A 130 28.70 29.97 25.31
C LYS A 130 29.08 30.07 23.82
N GLY A 131 28.62 31.11 23.13
CA GLY A 131 28.99 31.40 21.74
C GLY A 131 28.24 30.57 20.69
N CYS A 132 27.23 29.78 21.05
CA CYS A 132 26.49 28.95 20.09
C CYS A 132 25.83 29.81 18.98
N ALA A 133 25.37 31.01 19.36
CA ALA A 133 24.81 32.02 18.46
C ALA A 133 25.78 32.55 17.39
N SER A 134 27.10 32.35 17.54
CA SER A 134 28.06 32.76 16.50
C SER A 134 27.99 31.90 15.24
N CYS A 135 27.47 30.67 15.35
CA CYS A 135 27.39 29.72 14.25
C CYS A 135 25.96 29.27 13.95
N HIS A 136 25.09 29.16 14.95
CA HIS A 136 23.74 28.62 14.79
C HIS A 136 22.67 29.72 14.80
N ALA A 137 21.73 29.63 13.86
CA ALA A 137 20.52 30.45 13.86
C ALA A 137 19.48 29.85 14.82
N VAL A 138 18.84 30.72 15.61
CA VAL A 138 17.65 30.40 16.41
C VAL A 138 16.66 31.55 16.30
N GLN A 139 15.37 31.30 16.54
CA GLN A 139 14.34 32.34 16.42
C GLN A 139 14.65 33.54 17.34
N GLY A 140 14.91 34.70 16.74
CA GLY A 140 15.25 35.94 17.45
C GLY A 140 16.75 36.23 17.61
N VAL A 141 17.65 35.37 17.12
CA VAL A 141 19.10 35.60 17.09
C VAL A 141 19.61 35.40 15.66
N ALA A 142 20.04 36.49 15.02
CA ALA A 142 20.54 36.46 13.65
C ALA A 142 21.93 35.78 13.62
N PRO A 143 22.14 34.74 12.79
CA PRO A 143 23.44 34.08 12.68
C PRO A 143 24.47 35.01 12.01
N GLN A 144 25.77 34.77 12.27
CA GLN A 144 26.79 35.17 11.31
C GLN A 144 26.80 34.15 10.16
N LYS A 145 26.88 34.64 8.90
CA LYS A 145 26.72 33.90 7.64
C LYS A 145 27.10 32.41 7.69
N ASP A 146 26.13 31.55 7.35
CA ASP A 146 26.24 30.16 6.84
C ASP A 146 27.23 29.20 7.53
N PHE A 147 27.51 29.37 8.83
CA PHE A 147 28.49 28.53 9.54
C PHE A 147 27.89 27.27 10.17
N GLY A 148 26.67 27.34 10.70
CA GLY A 148 25.96 26.23 11.33
C GLY A 148 24.51 26.11 10.88
N PRO A 149 23.90 24.93 10.99
CA PRO A 149 22.50 24.72 10.62
C PRO A 149 21.54 25.52 11.51
N ASP A 150 20.41 25.92 10.91
CA ASP A 150 19.28 26.51 11.62
C ASP A 150 18.66 25.52 12.62
N LEU A 151 18.53 25.95 13.87
CA LEU A 151 18.00 25.16 14.97
C LEU A 151 16.56 25.58 15.37
N ALA A 152 15.95 26.55 14.69
CA ALA A 152 14.64 27.11 15.05
C ALA A 152 13.50 26.07 15.13
N GLY A 153 13.62 24.94 14.42
CA GLY A 153 12.69 23.81 14.48
C GLY A 153 13.30 22.51 15.00
N LEU A 154 14.42 22.57 15.72
CA LEU A 154 15.11 21.37 16.22
C LEU A 154 14.23 20.54 17.17
N GLY A 155 13.48 21.20 18.05
CA GLY A 155 12.58 20.56 19.01
C GLY A 155 11.41 19.81 18.38
N ALA A 156 11.04 20.17 17.14
CA ALA A 156 9.97 19.52 16.38
C ALA A 156 10.44 18.33 15.54
N LYS A 157 11.76 18.03 15.51
CA LYS A 157 12.29 16.90 14.73
C LYS A 157 11.93 15.56 15.36
N ASN A 158 11.56 14.60 14.52
CA ASN A 158 11.39 13.21 14.90
C ASN A 158 12.65 12.38 14.62
N LEU A 159 12.68 11.12 15.09
CA LEU A 159 13.84 10.25 14.99
C LEU A 159 14.33 10.01 13.56
N SER A 160 13.44 9.93 12.57
CA SER A 160 13.84 9.71 11.18
C SER A 160 14.52 10.92 10.54
N GLN A 161 14.39 12.10 11.16
CA GLN A 161 15.06 13.33 10.74
C GLN A 161 16.41 13.56 11.44
N LEU A 162 16.85 12.65 12.32
CA LEU A 162 18.12 12.71 13.04
C LEU A 162 19.11 11.71 12.47
N SER A 163 20.36 12.15 12.26
CA SER A 163 21.43 11.27 11.75
C SER A 163 22.37 10.89 12.89
N PHE A 164 22.24 9.66 13.37
CA PHE A 164 23.06 9.13 14.47
C PHE A 164 24.40 8.55 14.02
N GLY A 165 24.63 8.38 12.72
CA GLY A 165 25.82 7.71 12.20
C GLY A 165 26.06 6.35 12.86
N GLU A 166 27.30 6.10 13.29
CA GLU A 166 27.70 4.90 14.05
C GLU A 166 27.60 5.09 15.58
N SER A 167 26.98 6.18 16.05
CA SER A 167 26.90 6.52 17.47
C SER A 167 26.13 5.45 18.25
N LYS A 168 26.61 5.15 19.46
CA LYS A 168 26.00 4.19 20.40
C LYS A 168 25.08 4.85 21.45
N ILE A 169 24.80 6.14 21.30
CA ILE A 169 23.89 6.85 22.21
C ILE A 169 22.45 6.33 22.08
N PRO A 170 21.60 6.49 23.12
CA PRO A 170 20.18 6.22 23.00
C PRO A 170 19.56 6.99 21.83
N ARG A 171 18.69 6.33 21.05
CA ARG A 171 18.05 6.92 19.87
C ARG A 171 16.87 7.80 20.25
N ASN A 172 17.14 8.92 20.90
CA ASN A 172 16.17 9.96 21.24
C ASN A 172 16.76 11.37 21.04
N LEU A 173 15.89 12.37 20.91
CA LEU A 173 16.29 13.75 20.60
C LEU A 173 17.15 14.36 21.72
N ILE A 174 16.86 14.04 22.98
CA ILE A 174 17.62 14.54 24.15
C ILE A 174 19.07 14.06 24.07
N SER A 175 19.28 12.75 23.92
CA SER A 175 20.60 12.13 23.83
C SER A 175 21.35 12.63 22.59
N TYR A 176 20.64 12.82 21.48
CA TYR A 176 21.21 13.41 20.27
C TYR A 176 21.72 14.83 20.48
N ILE A 177 20.93 15.71 21.12
CA ILE A 177 21.33 17.09 21.42
C ILE A 177 22.53 17.10 22.36
N GLN A 178 22.46 16.37 23.46
CA GLN A 178 23.54 16.31 24.44
C GLN A 178 24.84 15.81 23.81
N ALA A 179 24.79 14.73 23.03
CA ALA A 179 25.96 14.20 22.33
C ALA A 179 26.50 15.18 21.28
N LYS A 180 25.65 15.94 20.57
CA LYS A 180 26.10 16.99 19.66
C LYS A 180 26.82 18.14 20.37
N VAL A 181 26.43 18.48 21.60
CA VAL A 181 27.06 19.53 22.39
C VAL A 181 28.40 19.06 22.99
N THR A 182 28.43 17.86 23.55
CA THR A 182 29.59 17.36 24.30
C THR A 182 30.62 16.64 23.43
N ASP A 183 30.17 15.83 22.46
CA ASP A 183 31.03 15.10 21.52
C ASP A 183 30.41 15.00 20.12
N PRO A 184 30.38 16.10 19.33
CA PRO A 184 29.74 16.14 18.02
C PRO A 184 30.30 15.13 17.02
N LEU A 185 31.56 14.73 17.16
CA LEU A 185 32.22 13.74 16.30
C LEU A 185 31.68 12.33 16.54
N SER A 186 31.20 12.00 17.74
CA SER A 186 30.55 10.71 18.03
C SER A 186 29.28 10.48 17.22
N VAL A 187 28.62 11.56 16.78
CA VAL A 187 27.35 11.51 16.04
C VAL A 187 27.54 11.80 14.55
N ASN A 188 28.52 12.64 14.19
CA ASN A 188 28.87 12.90 12.81
C ASN A 188 30.39 13.12 12.71
N PRO A 189 31.15 12.18 12.09
CA PRO A 189 32.60 12.31 11.91
C PRO A 189 33.04 13.56 11.13
N ALA A 190 32.15 14.15 10.33
CA ALA A 190 32.39 15.38 9.58
C ALA A 190 31.94 16.65 10.33
N ALA A 191 31.57 16.55 11.62
CA ALA A 191 31.15 17.69 12.39
C ALA A 191 32.29 18.70 12.59
N ARG A 192 31.98 19.98 12.39
CA ARG A 192 32.88 21.12 12.66
C ARG A 192 32.51 21.87 13.94
N MET A 193 31.47 21.39 14.63
CA MET A 193 31.05 21.93 15.92
C MET A 193 32.14 21.64 16.96
N PRO A 194 32.59 22.63 17.75
CA PRO A 194 33.52 22.40 18.84
C PRO A 194 32.94 21.47 19.91
N GLN A 195 33.81 20.77 20.64
CA GLN A 195 33.43 20.03 21.85
C GLN A 195 33.26 21.01 23.01
N TYR A 196 32.06 21.07 23.58
CA TYR A 196 31.77 21.92 24.74
C TYR A 196 31.76 21.09 26.03
N HIS A 197 32.50 21.57 27.03
CA HIS A 197 32.53 21.00 28.36
C HIS A 197 31.62 21.84 29.26
N LEU A 198 30.35 21.47 29.33
CA LEU A 198 29.34 22.08 30.20
C LEU A 198 29.19 21.25 31.47
N ASP A 199 28.89 21.90 32.60
CA ASP A 199 28.43 21.17 33.77
C ASP A 199 27.03 20.57 33.50
N PRO A 200 26.59 19.58 34.31
CA PRO A 200 25.33 18.89 34.06
C PRO A 200 24.11 19.81 34.02
N GLY A 201 24.09 20.87 34.84
CA GLY A 201 22.98 21.82 34.90
C GLY A 201 22.92 22.72 33.67
N ASP A 202 24.08 23.24 33.24
CA ASP A 202 24.22 24.03 32.00
C ASP A 202 23.83 23.20 30.76
N LEU A 203 24.25 21.94 30.70
CA LEU A 203 23.92 21.03 29.60
C LEU A 203 22.41 20.76 29.53
N GLU A 204 21.78 20.55 30.68
CA GLU A 204 20.33 20.34 30.78
C GLU A 204 19.55 21.60 30.40
N ALA A 205 19.98 22.78 30.86
CA ALA A 205 19.35 24.06 30.53
C ALA A 205 19.44 24.37 29.03
N VAL A 206 20.60 24.18 28.40
CA VAL A 206 20.78 24.35 26.95
C VAL A 206 19.95 23.33 26.17
N THR A 207 19.94 22.06 26.61
CA THR A 207 19.13 21.01 25.97
C THR A 207 17.64 21.36 26.04
N THR A 208 17.17 21.83 27.19
CA THR A 208 15.78 22.24 27.41
C THR A 208 15.39 23.42 26.52
N ALA A 209 16.23 24.44 26.42
CA ALA A 209 15.98 25.57 25.52
C ALA A 209 15.95 25.14 24.04
N LEU A 210 16.83 24.23 23.61
CA LEU A 210 16.85 23.69 22.25
C LEU A 210 15.62 22.82 21.94
N LEU A 211 15.14 22.03 22.89
CA LEU A 211 13.89 21.27 22.77
C LEU A 211 12.67 22.20 22.66
N GLY A 212 12.73 23.38 23.28
CA GLY A 212 11.70 24.42 23.16
C GLY A 212 11.66 25.12 21.79
N LEU A 213 12.61 24.86 20.88
CA LEU A 213 12.63 25.45 19.54
C LEU A 213 11.76 24.64 18.56
N THR A 214 10.45 24.90 18.59
CA THR A 214 9.43 24.25 17.74
C THR A 214 8.96 25.13 16.58
N GLY A 215 9.71 26.19 16.26
CA GLY A 215 9.41 27.12 15.16
C GLY A 215 9.64 26.51 13.77
N THR A 216 9.25 27.26 12.74
CA THR A 216 9.40 26.84 11.33
C THR A 216 10.87 27.02 10.90
N PRO A 217 11.57 25.98 10.41
CA PRO A 217 12.93 26.12 9.89
C PRO A 217 12.97 27.08 8.69
N SER A 218 13.98 27.95 8.61
CA SER A 218 14.06 29.02 7.60
C SER A 218 14.35 28.52 6.18
N THR A 219 14.78 27.27 5.99
CA THR A 219 14.83 26.61 4.67
C THR A 219 14.76 25.10 4.86
N SER A 220 13.71 24.45 4.37
CA SER A 220 13.71 22.99 4.31
C SER A 220 14.45 22.57 3.05
N GLY A 221 15.57 21.85 3.20
CA GLY A 221 16.21 21.16 2.07
C GLY A 221 15.27 20.19 1.33
N MET A 222 14.05 19.94 1.86
CA MET A 222 13.01 19.13 1.24
C MET A 222 12.40 19.76 -0.01
N GLU A 223 12.38 21.09 -0.16
CA GLU A 223 11.92 21.73 -1.41
C GLU A 223 12.79 21.33 -2.61
N ARG A 224 14.06 20.98 -2.38
CA ARG A 224 15.00 20.51 -3.41
C ARG A 224 14.95 19.00 -3.67
N LEU A 225 14.16 18.25 -2.88
CA LEU A 225 13.96 16.80 -3.04
C LEU A 225 12.62 16.46 -3.72
N ILE A 226 11.90 17.46 -4.24
CA ILE A 226 10.71 17.21 -5.06
C ILE A 226 11.19 16.58 -6.37
N VAL A 227 11.31 15.25 -6.38
CA VAL A 227 11.37 14.48 -7.61
C VAL A 227 10.07 14.79 -8.33
N ARG A 228 10.16 15.47 -9.47
CA ARG A 228 9.02 15.74 -10.31
C ARG A 228 8.42 14.38 -10.69
N ARG A 229 7.23 14.06 -10.16
CA ARG A 229 6.46 12.91 -10.61
C ARG A 229 6.26 13.08 -12.10
N VAL A 230 6.61 12.05 -12.86
CA VAL A 230 6.19 11.93 -14.25
C VAL A 230 4.68 11.75 -14.18
N ASP A 231 3.92 12.73 -14.69
CA ASP A 231 2.48 12.54 -14.85
C ASP A 231 2.27 11.31 -15.73
N PRO A 232 1.44 10.33 -15.31
CA PRO A 232 1.15 9.17 -16.14
C PRO A 232 0.59 9.64 -17.47
N GLN A 233 1.09 9.13 -18.61
CA GLN A 233 0.58 9.59 -19.92
C GLN A 233 -0.85 9.07 -20.16
N TYR A 234 -1.21 7.97 -19.50
CA TYR A 234 -2.53 7.37 -19.53
C TYR A 234 -3.52 8.00 -18.54
N HIS A 235 -4.30 8.96 -19.04
CA HIS A 235 -5.45 9.56 -18.37
C HIS A 235 -6.74 9.31 -19.14
N PRO A 236 -7.42 8.19 -18.91
CA PRO A 236 -8.67 7.89 -19.58
C PRO A 236 -9.77 8.84 -19.09
N ALA A 237 -10.65 9.26 -20.00
CA ALA A 237 -11.68 10.25 -19.74
C ALA A 237 -13.04 9.64 -19.39
N GLY A 238 -14.01 10.49 -19.03
CA GLY A 238 -15.40 10.10 -18.76
C GLY A 238 -15.55 9.27 -17.48
N GLN A 239 -16.65 8.51 -17.41
CA GLN A 239 -17.00 7.73 -16.21
C GLN A 239 -15.90 6.72 -15.83
N PHE A 240 -15.21 6.12 -16.81
CA PHE A 240 -14.08 5.25 -16.52
C PHE A 240 -12.96 6.01 -15.82
N GLY A 241 -12.58 7.18 -16.35
CA GLY A 241 -11.56 8.04 -15.76
C GLY A 241 -11.87 8.40 -14.31
N GLU A 242 -13.12 8.76 -14.02
CA GLU A 242 -13.56 9.08 -12.66
C GLU A 242 -13.37 7.91 -11.69
N VAL A 243 -13.75 6.69 -12.10
CA VAL A 243 -13.64 5.49 -11.28
C VAL A 243 -12.19 5.01 -11.16
N TYR A 244 -11.44 5.04 -12.26
CA TYR A 244 -10.01 4.76 -12.34
C TYR A 244 -9.21 5.65 -11.39
N GLU A 245 -9.54 6.95 -11.35
CA GLU A 245 -8.89 7.94 -10.49
C GLU A 245 -9.31 7.79 -9.04
N ARG A 246 -10.62 7.56 -8.78
CA ARG A 246 -11.15 7.34 -7.42
C ARG A 246 -10.46 6.18 -6.71
N TYR A 247 -10.30 5.06 -7.41
CA TYR A 247 -9.69 3.85 -6.85
C TYR A 247 -8.19 3.75 -7.12
N LYS A 248 -7.61 4.75 -7.80
CA LYS A 248 -6.18 4.84 -8.09
C LYS A 248 -5.64 3.55 -8.69
N CYS A 249 -6.35 3.00 -9.69
CA CYS A 249 -6.03 1.69 -10.25
C CYS A 249 -4.56 1.59 -10.70
N TYR A 250 -4.02 2.70 -11.20
CA TYR A 250 -2.65 2.85 -11.67
C TYR A 250 -1.57 2.80 -10.59
N VAL A 251 -1.90 2.96 -9.31
CA VAL A 251 -0.92 2.80 -8.22
C VAL A 251 -0.44 1.36 -8.16
N CYS A 252 -1.34 0.40 -8.44
CA CYS A 252 -1.02 -1.02 -8.42
C CYS A 252 -0.82 -1.61 -9.81
N HIS A 253 -1.71 -1.28 -10.75
CA HIS A 253 -1.77 -1.88 -12.07
C HIS A 253 -1.10 -1.02 -13.14
N LYS A 254 -0.59 -1.70 -14.16
CA LYS A 254 -0.13 -1.08 -15.40
C LYS A 254 -1.24 -1.08 -16.45
N PHE A 255 -1.34 0.02 -17.21
CA PHE A 255 -2.24 0.23 -18.33
C PHE A 255 -1.47 0.88 -19.47
N ASN A 256 -1.33 0.19 -20.59
CA ASN A 256 -0.62 0.62 -21.80
C ASN A 256 0.79 1.17 -21.53
N GLY A 257 1.51 0.56 -20.57
CA GLY A 257 2.86 0.97 -20.18
C GLY A 257 2.92 1.93 -18.99
N ASP A 258 1.81 2.54 -18.60
CA ASP A 258 1.73 3.50 -17.48
C ASP A 258 1.17 2.87 -16.21
N GLY A 259 1.69 3.26 -15.04
CA GLY A 259 1.22 2.81 -13.73
C GLY A 259 2.23 1.93 -12.98
N GLY A 260 1.75 1.26 -11.95
CA GLY A 260 2.54 0.46 -11.02
C GLY A 260 2.81 -0.96 -11.51
N GLU A 261 3.78 -1.62 -10.85
CA GLU A 261 4.16 -3.01 -11.13
C GLU A 261 3.81 -3.95 -9.97
N LEU A 262 3.09 -3.46 -8.96
CA LEU A 262 2.67 -4.27 -7.80
C LEU A 262 1.68 -5.36 -8.20
N ALA A 263 0.80 -5.06 -9.16
CA ALA A 263 -0.25 -5.94 -9.64
C ALA A 263 -0.08 -6.22 -11.15
N PRO A 264 -0.79 -7.22 -11.71
CA PRO A 264 -0.66 -7.57 -13.12
C PRO A 264 -0.97 -6.41 -14.06
N ASP A 265 -0.29 -6.39 -15.20
CA ASP A 265 -0.59 -5.50 -16.32
C ASP A 265 -1.99 -5.80 -16.89
N LEU A 266 -2.85 -4.78 -16.94
CA LEU A 266 -4.23 -4.89 -17.41
C LEU A 266 -4.41 -4.40 -18.85
N SER A 267 -3.35 -4.01 -19.56
CA SER A 267 -3.39 -3.46 -20.92
C SER A 267 -4.18 -4.32 -21.91
N PHE A 268 -4.27 -5.63 -21.66
CA PHE A 268 -4.95 -6.60 -22.53
C PHE A 268 -6.02 -7.42 -21.82
N GLU A 269 -6.48 -6.97 -20.64
CA GLU A 269 -7.40 -7.76 -19.81
C GLU A 269 -8.77 -7.95 -20.48
N GLY A 270 -9.16 -7.04 -21.41
CA GLY A 270 -10.39 -7.17 -22.19
C GLY A 270 -10.39 -8.33 -23.17
N SER A 271 -9.22 -8.72 -23.68
CA SER A 271 -9.10 -9.95 -24.47
C SER A 271 -9.10 -11.19 -23.58
N ARG A 272 -8.58 -11.07 -22.36
CA ARG A 272 -8.31 -12.18 -21.46
C ARG A 272 -9.51 -12.63 -20.65
N ALA A 273 -10.23 -11.70 -20.03
CA ALA A 273 -11.26 -12.00 -19.06
C ALA A 273 -12.67 -11.72 -19.57
N ASN A 274 -13.62 -12.57 -19.16
CA ASN A 274 -15.03 -12.40 -19.44
C ASN A 274 -15.56 -11.19 -18.65
N ARG A 275 -16.26 -10.27 -19.32
CA ARG A 275 -16.89 -9.08 -18.72
C ARG A 275 -17.68 -9.39 -17.44
N ALA A 276 -18.53 -10.42 -17.48
CA ALA A 276 -19.36 -10.79 -16.33
C ALA A 276 -18.51 -11.19 -15.11
N TRP A 277 -17.38 -11.86 -15.35
CA TRP A 277 -16.45 -12.21 -14.28
C TRP A 277 -15.71 -10.97 -13.76
N VAL A 278 -15.28 -10.06 -14.64
CA VAL A 278 -14.61 -8.80 -14.22
C VAL A 278 -15.50 -8.02 -13.25
N ILE A 279 -16.80 -7.90 -13.54
CA ILE A 279 -17.76 -7.23 -12.64
C ILE A 279 -17.80 -7.91 -11.26
N ILE A 280 -17.90 -9.24 -11.22
CA ILE A 280 -17.96 -9.99 -9.96
C ILE A 280 -16.64 -9.83 -9.18
N PHE A 281 -15.51 -9.91 -9.88
CA PHE A 281 -14.18 -9.79 -9.29
C PHE A 281 -13.94 -8.39 -8.72
N LEU A 282 -14.29 -7.33 -9.44
CA LEU A 282 -14.13 -5.95 -8.97
C LEU A 282 -14.94 -5.66 -7.69
N LYS A 283 -16.13 -6.27 -7.57
CA LYS A 283 -16.98 -6.13 -6.38
C LYS A 283 -16.49 -6.97 -5.20
N ASN A 284 -15.86 -8.11 -5.46
CA ASN A 284 -15.40 -9.03 -4.43
C ASN A 284 -14.13 -9.76 -4.90
N PRO A 285 -12.96 -9.10 -4.80
CA PRO A 285 -11.72 -9.65 -5.33
C PRO A 285 -11.30 -10.88 -4.54
N GLN A 286 -11.37 -12.04 -5.19
CA GLN A 286 -10.94 -13.30 -4.62
C GLN A 286 -9.45 -13.53 -4.87
N THR A 287 -8.81 -14.35 -4.03
CA THR A 287 -7.41 -14.72 -4.23
C THR A 287 -7.30 -15.72 -5.38
N LEU A 288 -6.77 -15.29 -6.52
CA LEU A 288 -6.56 -16.18 -7.68
C LEU A 288 -5.29 -17.02 -7.56
N ARG A 289 -4.29 -16.52 -6.84
CA ARG A 289 -3.00 -17.19 -6.61
C ARG A 289 -2.69 -17.18 -5.12
N PRO A 290 -2.84 -18.31 -4.41
CA PRO A 290 -2.60 -18.37 -2.96
C PRO A 290 -1.19 -17.94 -2.54
N THR A 291 -0.22 -18.04 -3.46
CA THR A 291 1.18 -17.65 -3.25
C THR A 291 1.44 -16.15 -3.39
N LEU A 292 0.50 -15.35 -3.90
CA LEU A 292 0.66 -13.90 -3.96
C LEU A 292 0.43 -13.28 -2.57
N ILE A 293 1.40 -12.50 -2.13
CA ILE A 293 1.39 -11.78 -0.84
C ILE A 293 0.48 -10.54 -0.94
N PHE A 294 0.43 -9.91 -2.11
CA PHE A 294 -0.41 -8.74 -2.39
C PHE A 294 -1.75 -9.16 -3.02
N ARG A 295 -2.83 -8.54 -2.56
CA ARG A 295 -4.20 -8.83 -3.00
C ARG A 295 -4.91 -7.53 -3.35
N MET A 296 -5.83 -7.62 -4.30
CA MET A 296 -6.63 -6.47 -4.69
C MET A 296 -7.55 -6.06 -3.51
N PRO A 297 -7.52 -4.79 -3.09
CA PRO A 297 -8.41 -4.28 -2.04
C PRO A 297 -9.89 -4.40 -2.39
N GLN A 298 -10.74 -4.64 -1.39
CA GLN A 298 -12.18 -4.49 -1.57
C GLN A 298 -12.53 -3.00 -1.54
N PHE A 299 -12.89 -2.43 -2.69
CA PHE A 299 -13.18 -0.98 -2.80
C PHE A 299 -14.66 -0.62 -2.64
N ASN A 300 -15.50 -1.58 -2.26
CA ASN A 300 -16.96 -1.43 -2.17
C ASN A 300 -17.60 -0.82 -3.42
N MET A 301 -17.12 -1.22 -4.60
CA MET A 301 -17.62 -0.72 -5.88
C MET A 301 -19.11 -1.02 -6.06
N THR A 302 -19.85 -0.04 -6.56
CA THR A 302 -21.23 -0.22 -7.00
C THR A 302 -21.30 -1.08 -8.27
N ASP A 303 -22.48 -1.63 -8.56
CA ASP A 303 -22.71 -2.36 -9.82
C ASP A 303 -22.45 -1.50 -11.06
N GLN A 304 -22.76 -0.21 -10.97
CA GLN A 304 -22.53 0.73 -12.06
C GLN A 304 -21.03 0.97 -12.27
N GLU A 305 -20.27 1.24 -11.21
CA GLU A 305 -18.81 1.44 -11.32
C GLU A 305 -18.10 0.20 -11.85
N ALA A 306 -18.45 -0.98 -11.32
CA ALA A 306 -17.89 -2.25 -11.79
C ALA A 306 -18.24 -2.51 -13.26
N SER A 307 -19.46 -2.15 -13.68
CA SER A 307 -19.87 -2.27 -15.09
C SER A 307 -19.10 -1.30 -15.99
N VAL A 308 -18.95 -0.03 -15.59
CA VAL A 308 -18.18 0.99 -16.33
C VAL A 308 -16.73 0.53 -16.52
N LEU A 309 -16.09 0.01 -15.47
CA LEU A 309 -14.74 -0.54 -15.56
C LEU A 309 -14.69 -1.74 -16.51
N ALA A 310 -15.61 -2.71 -16.36
CA ALA A 310 -15.65 -3.90 -17.20
C ALA A 310 -15.95 -3.60 -18.67
N ASP A 311 -16.80 -2.61 -18.95
CA ASP A 311 -17.11 -2.15 -20.30
C ASP A 311 -15.89 -1.53 -20.97
N TYR A 312 -15.20 -0.62 -20.26
CA TYR A 312 -13.99 -0.02 -20.79
C TYR A 312 -12.88 -1.05 -20.98
N ILE A 313 -12.65 -1.95 -20.01
CA ILE A 313 -11.67 -3.03 -20.13
C ILE A 313 -11.99 -3.87 -21.38
N GLY A 314 -13.25 -4.29 -21.54
CA GLY A 314 -13.69 -5.10 -22.69
C GLY A 314 -13.64 -4.38 -24.04
N LEU A 315 -13.63 -3.05 -24.08
CA LEU A 315 -13.60 -2.29 -25.34
C LEU A 315 -12.20 -1.76 -25.69
N ALA A 316 -11.48 -1.23 -24.71
CA ALA A 316 -10.25 -0.48 -24.91
C ALA A 316 -8.98 -1.27 -24.60
N LEU A 317 -9.05 -2.28 -23.74
CA LEU A 317 -7.87 -3.05 -23.29
C LEU A 317 -7.79 -4.40 -24.01
N GLN A 318 -7.74 -4.33 -25.34
CA GLN A 318 -7.69 -5.48 -26.24
C GLN A 318 -6.27 -5.70 -26.75
N SER A 319 -5.82 -6.96 -26.79
CA SER A 319 -4.57 -7.33 -27.44
C SER A 319 -4.79 -7.47 -28.96
N PRO A 320 -3.95 -6.82 -29.79
CA PRO A 320 -4.01 -7.03 -31.24
C PRO A 320 -3.61 -8.45 -31.67
N ALA A 321 -2.97 -9.22 -30.78
CA ALA A 321 -2.58 -10.60 -31.02
C ALA A 321 -3.71 -11.61 -30.74
N VAL A 322 -4.86 -11.16 -30.21
CA VAL A 322 -6.02 -12.00 -29.95
C VAL A 322 -7.12 -11.70 -30.96
N SER A 323 -7.66 -12.73 -31.59
CA SER A 323 -8.76 -12.58 -32.55
C SER A 323 -10.02 -12.07 -31.84
N PRO A 324 -10.68 -11.02 -32.35
CA PRO A 324 -11.96 -10.54 -31.82
C PRO A 324 -13.14 -11.44 -32.22
N ALA A 325 -12.93 -12.41 -33.12
CA ALA A 325 -13.98 -13.32 -33.54
C ALA A 325 -14.40 -14.24 -32.39
N PRO A 326 -15.70 -14.41 -32.12
CA PRO A 326 -16.18 -15.37 -31.12
C PRO A 326 -15.76 -16.79 -31.50
N VAL A 327 -15.19 -17.52 -30.55
CA VAL A 327 -14.94 -18.96 -30.71
C VAL A 327 -16.27 -19.70 -30.59
N ASP A 328 -16.60 -20.53 -31.59
CA ASP A 328 -17.85 -21.30 -31.57
C ASP A 328 -17.75 -22.48 -30.59
N THR A 329 -18.21 -22.24 -29.37
CA THR A 329 -18.20 -23.25 -28.31
C THR A 329 -19.12 -24.44 -28.58
N LYS A 330 -20.02 -24.37 -29.59
CA LYS A 330 -20.84 -25.53 -30.00
C LYS A 330 -19.99 -26.66 -30.58
N GLU A 331 -18.80 -26.34 -31.07
CA GLU A 331 -17.85 -27.32 -31.60
C GLU A 331 -17.12 -28.09 -30.48
N PHE A 332 -17.28 -27.68 -29.21
CA PHE A 332 -16.66 -28.33 -28.04
C PHE A 332 -17.46 -29.55 -27.60
N THR A 333 -17.42 -30.58 -28.44
CA THR A 333 -18.04 -31.88 -28.16
C THR A 333 -17.39 -32.58 -26.96
N PRO A 334 -18.10 -33.49 -26.27
CA PRO A 334 -17.51 -34.29 -25.19
C PRO A 334 -16.27 -35.07 -25.62
N GLN A 335 -16.23 -35.51 -26.88
CA GLN A 335 -15.06 -36.18 -27.45
C GLN A 335 -13.86 -35.23 -27.54
N LEU A 336 -14.08 -33.99 -27.98
CA LEU A 336 -13.02 -32.99 -28.09
C LEU A 336 -12.48 -32.60 -26.70
N VAL A 337 -13.36 -32.48 -25.70
CA VAL A 337 -12.98 -32.28 -24.29
C VAL A 337 -12.13 -33.45 -23.76
N ALA A 338 -12.50 -34.69 -24.07
CA ALA A 338 -11.73 -35.87 -23.67
C ALA A 338 -10.34 -35.89 -24.33
N THR A 339 -10.25 -35.53 -25.62
CA THR A 339 -8.97 -35.32 -26.31
C THR A 339 -8.13 -34.24 -25.62
N GLY A 340 -8.73 -33.08 -25.32
CA GLY A 340 -8.05 -31.98 -24.62
C GLY A 340 -7.49 -32.40 -23.26
N LYS A 341 -8.24 -33.19 -22.51
CA LYS A 341 -7.77 -33.77 -21.23
C LYS A 341 -6.56 -34.68 -21.43
N GLN A 342 -6.58 -35.55 -22.44
CA GLN A 342 -5.42 -36.41 -22.76
C GLN A 342 -4.19 -35.62 -23.20
N LEU A 343 -4.38 -34.55 -23.98
CA LEU A 343 -3.30 -33.65 -24.37
C LEU A 343 -2.69 -32.96 -23.14
N TYR A 344 -3.55 -32.48 -22.22
CA TYR A 344 -3.15 -31.87 -20.95
C TYR A 344 -2.37 -32.85 -20.07
N GLU A 345 -2.92 -34.03 -19.78
CA GLU A 345 -2.37 -34.98 -18.81
C GLU A 345 -1.20 -35.83 -19.33
N VAL A 346 -1.19 -36.17 -20.62
CA VAL A 346 -0.30 -37.21 -21.14
C VAL A 346 0.71 -36.66 -22.14
N LYS A 347 0.23 -36.02 -23.22
CA LYS A 347 1.09 -35.62 -24.34
C LYS A 347 2.00 -34.44 -23.96
N TYR A 348 1.41 -33.37 -23.41
CA TYR A 348 2.12 -32.14 -23.09
C TYR A 348 2.45 -32.01 -21.60
N GLN A 349 1.84 -32.85 -20.76
CA GLN A 349 2.05 -32.91 -19.32
C GLN A 349 1.92 -31.53 -18.66
N CYS A 350 0.91 -30.76 -19.05
CA CYS A 350 0.66 -29.41 -18.56
C CYS A 350 0.48 -29.39 -17.02
N GLN A 351 0.01 -30.50 -16.44
CA GLN A 351 -0.10 -30.69 -14.98
C GLN A 351 1.25 -30.67 -14.25
N ALA A 352 2.37 -30.88 -14.94
CA ALA A 352 3.69 -30.76 -14.31
C ALA A 352 3.93 -29.34 -13.78
N CYS A 353 3.32 -28.33 -14.42
CA CYS A 353 3.42 -26.94 -14.03
C CYS A 353 2.13 -26.39 -13.43
N HIS A 354 0.96 -26.80 -13.92
CA HIS A 354 -0.34 -26.23 -13.52
C HIS A 354 -1.11 -27.11 -12.53
N THR A 355 -1.75 -26.47 -11.55
CA THR A 355 -2.64 -27.14 -10.59
C THR A 355 -4.07 -27.23 -11.13
N ILE A 356 -4.70 -28.39 -11.03
CA ILE A 356 -6.16 -28.59 -11.16
C ILE A 356 -6.65 -29.39 -9.95
N GLY A 357 -7.61 -28.83 -9.21
CA GLY A 357 -8.04 -29.39 -7.93
C GLY A 357 -6.88 -29.39 -6.94
N SER A 358 -6.53 -30.58 -6.44
CA SER A 358 -5.42 -30.80 -5.51
C SER A 358 -4.18 -31.44 -6.18
N THR A 359 -4.17 -31.56 -7.51
CA THR A 359 -3.09 -32.24 -8.25
C THR A 359 -2.39 -31.30 -9.22
N GLY A 360 -1.11 -31.59 -9.50
CA GLY A 360 -0.28 -30.84 -10.44
C GLY A 360 0.79 -29.96 -9.78
N GLY A 361 1.47 -29.15 -10.58
CA GLY A 361 2.53 -28.24 -10.17
C GLY A 361 2.03 -26.85 -9.75
N TYR A 362 2.92 -26.06 -9.14
CA TYR A 362 2.67 -24.69 -8.67
C TYR A 362 3.47 -23.62 -9.43
N VAL A 363 4.16 -24.02 -10.52
CA VAL A 363 4.93 -23.09 -11.36
C VAL A 363 4.00 -22.23 -12.19
N GLY A 364 3.01 -22.86 -12.83
CA GLY A 364 1.93 -22.19 -13.55
C GLY A 364 0.77 -21.80 -12.63
N PRO A 365 -0.10 -20.87 -13.07
CA PRO A 365 -1.31 -20.54 -12.33
C PRO A 365 -2.24 -21.76 -12.16
N ASN A 366 -3.02 -21.74 -11.08
CA ASN A 366 -4.10 -22.71 -10.87
C ASN A 366 -5.17 -22.55 -11.96
N LEU A 367 -5.54 -23.66 -12.60
CA LEU A 367 -6.49 -23.70 -13.73
C LEU A 367 -7.87 -24.25 -13.34
N SER A 368 -8.09 -24.59 -12.07
CA SER A 368 -9.31 -25.27 -11.59
C SER A 368 -10.62 -24.53 -11.89
N ASN A 369 -10.55 -23.22 -12.09
CA ASN A 369 -11.68 -22.37 -12.42
C ASN A 369 -11.44 -21.54 -13.70
N ALA A 370 -10.49 -21.94 -14.56
CA ALA A 370 -10.15 -21.20 -15.78
C ALA A 370 -11.38 -20.92 -16.65
N GLY A 371 -12.29 -21.90 -16.78
CA GLY A 371 -13.52 -21.79 -17.55
C GLY A 371 -14.58 -20.87 -16.95
N ASN A 372 -14.39 -20.32 -15.74
CA ASN A 372 -15.27 -19.30 -15.16
C ASN A 372 -14.96 -17.89 -15.70
N TRP A 373 -13.72 -17.62 -16.12
CA TRP A 373 -13.26 -16.25 -16.30
C TRP A 373 -12.42 -15.99 -17.54
N ILE A 374 -11.65 -16.96 -18.04
CA ILE A 374 -10.82 -16.76 -19.24
C ILE A 374 -11.70 -16.86 -20.49
N THR A 375 -11.44 -16.02 -21.49
CA THR A 375 -12.10 -16.13 -22.80
C THR A 375 -11.48 -17.28 -23.63
N PRO A 376 -12.25 -17.96 -24.48
CA PRO A 376 -11.70 -18.98 -25.37
C PRO A 376 -10.66 -18.40 -26.34
N ALA A 377 -10.89 -17.20 -26.88
CA ALA A 377 -9.96 -16.55 -27.80
C ALA A 377 -8.58 -16.29 -27.15
N TRP A 378 -8.56 -15.90 -25.87
CA TRP A 378 -7.32 -15.75 -25.12
C TRP A 378 -6.61 -17.09 -24.92
N LEU A 379 -7.32 -18.15 -24.55
CA LEU A 379 -6.73 -19.48 -24.40
C LEU A 379 -6.07 -19.96 -25.69
N GLU A 380 -6.77 -19.83 -26.82
CA GLU A 380 -6.19 -20.24 -28.09
C GLU A 380 -4.96 -19.40 -28.47
N ALA A 381 -5.01 -18.08 -28.30
CA ALA A 381 -3.86 -17.22 -28.57
C ALA A 381 -2.66 -17.54 -27.65
N TRP A 382 -2.93 -17.77 -26.37
CA TRP A 382 -1.93 -18.15 -25.38
C TRP A 382 -1.26 -19.49 -25.70
N LEU A 383 -2.05 -20.48 -26.12
CA LEU A 383 -1.55 -21.79 -26.52
C LEU A 383 -0.73 -21.75 -27.83
N ARG A 384 -0.97 -20.76 -28.71
CA ARG A 384 -0.16 -20.54 -29.92
C ARG A 384 1.22 -19.98 -29.58
N ASP A 385 1.26 -18.87 -28.85
CA ASP A 385 2.51 -18.20 -28.46
C ASP A 385 2.32 -17.28 -27.24
N PRO A 386 2.58 -17.76 -26.00
CA PRO A 386 2.35 -16.97 -24.81
C PRO A 386 3.35 -15.82 -24.66
N GLN A 387 4.56 -15.93 -25.22
CA GLN A 387 5.58 -14.88 -25.18
C GLN A 387 5.20 -13.65 -26.01
N THR A 388 4.38 -13.82 -27.06
CA THR A 388 3.84 -12.68 -27.83
C THR A 388 2.79 -11.88 -27.06
N LEU A 389 2.07 -12.53 -26.14
CA LEU A 389 1.07 -11.86 -25.30
C LEU A 389 1.70 -11.23 -24.06
N VAL A 390 2.60 -11.96 -23.39
CA VAL A 390 3.29 -11.51 -22.19
C VAL A 390 4.79 -11.79 -22.34
N PRO A 391 5.59 -10.77 -22.72
CA PRO A 391 7.04 -10.91 -22.82
C PRO A 391 7.65 -11.44 -21.53
N GLY A 392 8.52 -12.45 -21.63
CA GLY A 392 9.19 -13.05 -20.48
C GLY A 392 8.37 -14.07 -19.67
N THR A 393 7.15 -14.42 -20.11
CA THR A 393 6.40 -15.53 -19.48
C THR A 393 7.17 -16.86 -19.59
N ILE A 394 7.13 -17.65 -18.51
CA ILE A 394 7.89 -18.90 -18.35
C ILE A 394 7.22 -20.07 -19.10
N GLU A 395 5.92 -19.99 -19.37
CA GLU A 395 5.20 -21.07 -20.04
C GLU A 395 5.76 -21.29 -21.46
N PRO A 396 6.30 -22.48 -21.78
CA PRO A 396 7.02 -22.68 -23.03
C PRO A 396 6.10 -22.69 -24.24
N ARG A 397 6.52 -22.07 -25.35
CA ARG A 397 5.88 -22.25 -26.65
C ARG A 397 6.06 -23.70 -27.14
N ARG A 398 4.94 -24.43 -27.24
CA ARG A 398 4.93 -25.87 -27.61
C ARG A 398 4.65 -26.15 -29.09
N SER A 399 4.43 -25.12 -29.92
CA SER A 399 4.10 -25.25 -31.35
C SER A 399 2.96 -26.24 -31.61
N LEU A 400 1.84 -26.03 -30.92
CA LEU A 400 0.67 -26.90 -30.94
C LEU A 400 -0.09 -26.81 -32.28
N PRO A 401 -0.55 -27.93 -32.87
CA PRO A 401 -1.50 -27.92 -33.98
C PRO A 401 -2.84 -27.28 -33.60
N GLU A 402 -3.52 -26.64 -34.56
CA GLU A 402 -4.78 -25.89 -34.30
C GLU A 402 -5.91 -26.77 -33.73
N ASP A 403 -6.02 -28.03 -34.16
CA ASP A 403 -6.99 -28.99 -33.62
C ASP A 403 -6.71 -29.34 -32.17
N GLU A 404 -5.43 -29.42 -31.78
CA GLU A 404 -5.01 -29.67 -30.40
C GLU A 404 -5.20 -28.44 -29.51
N ILE A 405 -4.97 -27.23 -30.04
CA ILE A 405 -5.27 -25.97 -29.36
C ILE A 405 -6.77 -25.89 -29.06
N LYS A 406 -7.61 -26.22 -30.05
CA LYS A 406 -9.07 -26.24 -29.88
C LYS A 406 -9.50 -27.28 -28.85
N ALA A 407 -8.88 -28.47 -28.85
CA ALA A 407 -9.16 -29.52 -27.87
C ALA A 407 -8.76 -29.11 -26.44
N LEU A 408 -7.56 -28.57 -26.25
CA LEU A 408 -7.11 -28.03 -24.97
C LEU A 408 -8.02 -26.92 -24.47
N THR A 409 -8.40 -25.99 -25.35
CA THR A 409 -9.33 -24.89 -25.04
C THR A 409 -10.69 -25.43 -24.60
N ALA A 410 -11.26 -26.39 -25.33
CA ALA A 410 -12.51 -27.05 -24.96
C ALA A 410 -12.44 -27.67 -23.56
N TYR A 411 -11.34 -28.38 -23.25
CA TYR A 411 -11.13 -28.97 -21.93
C TYR A 411 -11.02 -27.92 -20.83
N LEU A 412 -10.16 -26.91 -20.99
CA LEU A 412 -9.92 -25.87 -19.98
C LEU A 412 -11.20 -25.07 -19.65
N LEU A 413 -12.09 -24.86 -20.62
CA LEU A 413 -13.37 -24.20 -20.39
C LEU A 413 -14.37 -25.04 -19.59
N THR A 414 -14.17 -26.35 -19.48
CA THR A 414 -14.97 -27.20 -18.59
C THR A 414 -14.57 -27.05 -17.12
N LEU A 415 -13.38 -26.51 -16.84
CA LEU A 415 -12.86 -26.32 -15.48
C LEU A 415 -13.56 -25.14 -14.81
N ARG A 416 -14.72 -25.43 -14.22
CA ARG A 416 -15.60 -24.47 -13.56
C ARG A 416 -15.88 -24.88 -12.12
N GLN A 417 -15.82 -23.92 -11.20
CA GLN A 417 -16.25 -24.12 -9.82
C GLN A 417 -17.64 -23.49 -9.58
N ALA A 418 -18.53 -24.23 -8.91
CA ALA A 418 -19.86 -23.77 -8.53
C ALA A 418 -19.77 -22.78 -7.36
N GLY A 419 -20.46 -21.64 -7.48
CA GLY A 419 -20.39 -20.50 -6.55
C GLY A 419 -19.86 -19.20 -7.18
N GLN A 420 -19.38 -19.25 -8.43
CA GLN A 420 -18.86 -18.11 -9.19
C GLN A 420 -19.61 -17.86 -10.52
N ALA A 421 -20.87 -18.32 -10.62
CA ALA A 421 -21.74 -17.99 -11.74
C ALA A 421 -22.43 -16.63 -11.48
N PRO A 422 -22.67 -15.79 -12.51
CA PRO A 422 -23.44 -14.57 -12.34
C PRO A 422 -24.89 -14.94 -12.04
N GLY A 423 -25.33 -14.73 -10.78
CA GLY A 423 -26.76 -14.78 -10.44
C GLY A 423 -27.21 -15.59 -9.23
N ALA A 424 -26.36 -15.91 -8.25
CA ALA A 424 -26.86 -16.45 -6.97
C ALA A 424 -26.47 -15.54 -5.81
N ALA A 425 -27.42 -14.71 -5.37
CA ALA A 425 -27.32 -13.97 -4.11
C ALA A 425 -27.07 -14.96 -2.97
N ALA A 426 -25.93 -14.83 -2.29
CA ALA A 426 -25.63 -15.57 -1.09
C ALA A 426 -26.63 -15.18 0.00
N LYS A 427 -27.59 -16.07 0.28
CA LYS A 427 -28.32 -16.03 1.55
C LYS A 427 -27.31 -16.38 2.64
N GLY A 428 -27.17 -15.48 3.61
CA GLY A 428 -26.30 -15.67 4.76
C GLY A 428 -26.61 -16.98 5.48
N ALA A 429 -25.56 -17.76 5.72
CA ALA A 429 -25.60 -18.84 6.69
C ALA A 429 -25.04 -18.28 8.00
N GLY A 430 -25.95 -17.76 8.82
CA GLY A 430 -25.73 -17.76 10.26
C GLY A 430 -25.93 -19.19 10.76
N GLN A 431 -24.96 -19.66 11.53
CA GLN A 431 -25.12 -20.60 12.63
C GLN A 431 -23.91 -20.47 13.55
#